data_AF-A0A957N8P7-F1
#
_entry.id   AF-A0A957N8P7-F1
#
_cell.length_a   1.000
_cell.length_b   1.000
_cell.length_c   1.000
_cell.angle_alpha   90.00
_cell.angle_beta   90.00
_cell.angle_gamma   90.00
#
_symmetry.space_group_name_H-M   'P 1'
#
loop_
_entity.id
_entity.type
_entity.pdbx_description
1 polymer ?
#
loop_
_entity_poly.entity_id
_entity_poly.type
_entity_poly.pdbx_seq_one_letter_code
_entity_poly.pdbx_strand_id
1 'polypeptide(L)'
;IEQLQDWIAAGIVPPWIEEFLYHRTDGATFTVTETASRQFDLSFSTYHAPAFALGIASRNFNDQNNVCIAHYRRPGEARPGVFYTRYLLDDKWFGDIYHRTDRSKTRNLPDEGTFFGVQDGSRALCVYALTRVGGFESAKAALIWTGLDAIDTLLVGEEVYAPSRLATSDDAISVAPGETVAIASGEVFMAVRPLTVTRLCKEPPLQVVARGGDLVLELFNYRGVFKRFWELGWPGAFFQGYPIAAFLVEMAPRADFADAAAFARHVAAIPVDETLAPPFTYAGEQGRRYRVEAGAGDKRMGLELDVMSARLLGRWTSQGDPGWPMLDSPFAREAHDGRVTLGDATLTCEDGPAWLARLPHGGGYVAGYTGPTPTTLVLTAPDGRVEIQEMGPGVVVWRPDVPGASGVAIDGAHGTVVRG
;
A
#
# COMPACT_ATOMS: atom_id res chain seq x y z
N ILE A 1 1.65 -15.51 -13.27
CA ILE A 1 2.64 -16.58 -12.98
C ILE A 1 3.01 -17.27 -14.29
N GLU A 2 2.05 -17.86 -15.01
CA GLU A 2 2.27 -18.48 -16.33
C GLU A 2 3.07 -17.62 -17.31
N GLN A 3 2.67 -16.36 -17.53
CA GLN A 3 3.42 -15.45 -18.40
C GLN A 3 4.89 -15.25 -18.00
N LEU A 4 5.18 -15.19 -16.69
CA LEU A 4 6.55 -15.03 -16.21
C LEU A 4 7.36 -16.32 -16.39
N GLN A 5 6.73 -17.48 -16.21
CA GLN A 5 7.35 -18.78 -16.49
C GLN A 5 7.71 -18.90 -17.98
N ASP A 6 6.82 -18.48 -18.88
CA ASP A 6 7.08 -18.45 -20.31
C ASP A 6 8.26 -17.53 -20.65
N TRP A 7 8.35 -16.36 -20.00
CA TRP A 7 9.47 -15.44 -20.19
C TRP A 7 10.81 -15.99 -19.70
N ILE A 8 10.81 -16.71 -18.57
CA ILE A 8 12.00 -17.40 -18.07
C ILE A 8 12.42 -18.51 -19.05
N ALA A 9 11.47 -19.34 -19.48
CA ALA A 9 11.74 -20.45 -20.42
C ALA A 9 12.24 -19.95 -21.79
N ALA A 10 11.74 -18.79 -22.24
CA ALA A 10 12.18 -18.15 -23.48
C ALA A 10 13.50 -17.36 -23.34
N GLY A 11 14.08 -17.28 -22.14
CA GLY A 11 15.29 -16.49 -21.88
C GLY A 11 15.09 -14.98 -21.98
N ILE A 12 13.85 -14.51 -21.92
CA ILE A 12 13.50 -13.06 -21.91
C ILE A 12 13.86 -12.46 -20.55
N VAL A 13 13.70 -13.24 -19.49
CA VAL A 13 14.02 -12.86 -18.12
C VAL A 13 15.09 -13.81 -17.57
N PRO A 14 16.07 -13.33 -16.80
CA PRO A 14 17.11 -14.18 -16.26
C PRO A 14 16.57 -15.33 -15.39
N PRO A 15 17.18 -16.53 -15.44
CA PRO A 15 16.66 -17.72 -14.77
C PRO A 15 16.64 -17.61 -13.24
N TRP A 16 17.49 -16.76 -12.64
CA TRP A 16 17.51 -16.56 -11.19
C TRP A 16 16.23 -15.93 -10.63
N ILE A 17 15.41 -15.26 -11.48
CA ILE A 17 14.09 -14.74 -11.09
C ILE A 17 13.14 -15.85 -10.67
N GLU A 18 13.33 -17.06 -11.20
CA GLU A 18 12.54 -18.25 -10.84
C GLU A 18 12.57 -18.51 -9.33
N GLU A 19 13.71 -18.29 -8.68
CA GLU A 19 13.83 -18.49 -7.23
C GLU A 19 12.92 -17.54 -6.45
N PHE A 20 12.77 -16.30 -6.89
CA PHE A 20 11.83 -15.37 -6.28
C PHE A 20 10.38 -15.65 -6.68
N LEU A 21 10.13 -16.39 -7.76
CA LEU A 21 8.77 -16.77 -8.13
C LEU A 21 8.23 -17.88 -7.22
N TYR A 22 9.05 -18.87 -6.88
CA TYR A 22 8.60 -20.06 -6.13
C TYR A 22 9.05 -20.11 -4.68
N HIS A 23 10.18 -19.48 -4.36
CA HIS A 23 10.82 -19.59 -3.04
C HIS A 23 10.95 -18.25 -2.32
N ARG A 24 10.41 -17.16 -2.90
CA ARG A 24 10.55 -15.78 -2.37
C ARG A 24 10.34 -15.68 -0.88
N THR A 25 9.45 -16.50 -0.32
CA THR A 25 9.23 -16.65 1.11
C THR A 25 8.48 -17.93 1.40
N ASP A 26 9.20 -19.00 1.73
CA ASP A 26 8.67 -20.28 2.22
C ASP A 26 7.82 -20.09 3.50
N GLY A 27 6.61 -19.53 3.35
CA GLY A 27 5.71 -19.19 4.45
C GLY A 27 6.08 -17.94 5.27
N ALA A 28 7.16 -17.22 4.94
CA ALA A 28 7.61 -16.09 5.74
C ALA A 28 6.78 -14.81 5.55
N THR A 29 6.71 -13.99 6.60
CA THR A 29 6.12 -12.66 6.58
C THR A 29 7.20 -11.58 6.52
N PHE A 30 6.99 -10.53 5.74
CA PHE A 30 7.97 -9.46 5.56
C PHE A 30 7.34 -8.18 5.02
N THR A 31 8.05 -7.07 5.13
CA THR A 31 7.68 -5.79 4.52
C THR A 31 8.68 -5.43 3.45
N VAL A 32 8.19 -4.91 2.33
CA VAL A 32 8.99 -4.23 1.31
C VAL A 32 8.61 -2.75 1.34
N THR A 33 9.60 -1.87 1.40
CA THR A 33 9.41 -0.42 1.31
C THR A 33 10.26 0.15 0.19
N GLU A 34 9.70 1.04 -0.62
CA GLU A 34 10.36 1.62 -1.78
C GLU A 34 9.99 3.10 -1.92
N THR A 35 10.93 3.95 -2.34
CA THR A 35 10.64 5.35 -2.68
C THR A 35 10.53 5.49 -4.19
N ALA A 36 9.32 5.70 -4.70
CA ALA A 36 9.09 5.95 -6.12
C ALA A 36 9.45 7.38 -6.53
N SER A 37 9.23 8.36 -5.64
CA SER A 37 9.69 9.73 -5.88
C SER A 37 9.82 10.53 -4.59
N ARG A 38 11.04 10.93 -4.27
CA ARG A 38 11.31 11.84 -3.13
C ARG A 38 10.78 13.25 -3.36
N GLN A 39 10.74 13.72 -4.61
CA GLN A 39 10.20 15.05 -4.94
C GLN A 39 8.71 15.16 -4.64
N PHE A 40 7.97 14.07 -4.82
CA PHE A 40 6.52 14.03 -4.61
C PHE A 40 6.11 13.42 -3.26
N ASP A 41 7.08 13.18 -2.37
CA ASP A 41 6.86 12.48 -1.11
C ASP A 41 6.12 11.13 -1.31
N LEU A 42 6.50 10.40 -2.36
CA LEU A 42 5.86 9.16 -2.79
C LEU A 42 6.74 7.95 -2.50
N SER A 43 6.30 7.12 -1.56
CA SER A 43 6.85 5.82 -1.22
C SER A 43 5.73 4.79 -1.18
N PHE A 44 6.10 3.53 -1.34
CA PHE A 44 5.22 2.38 -1.16
C PHE A 44 5.72 1.53 -0.01
N SER A 45 4.78 0.97 0.74
CA SER A 45 5.05 -0.10 1.71
C SER A 45 4.12 -1.25 1.37
N THR A 46 4.63 -2.48 1.40
CA THR A 46 3.82 -3.68 1.21
C THR A 46 4.23 -4.73 2.22
N TYR A 47 3.27 -5.11 3.06
CA TYR A 47 3.40 -6.26 3.93
C TYR A 47 2.92 -7.50 3.22
N HIS A 48 3.76 -8.53 3.24
CA HIS A 48 3.51 -9.83 2.67
C HIS A 48 3.37 -10.87 3.77
N ALA A 49 2.31 -11.66 3.67
CA ALA A 49 2.07 -12.87 4.44
C ALA A 49 1.65 -14.00 3.47
N PRO A 50 1.69 -15.27 3.90
CA PRO A 50 1.29 -16.38 3.03
C PRO A 50 -0.15 -16.27 2.49
N ALA A 51 -1.06 -15.73 3.32
CA ALA A 51 -2.48 -15.60 2.98
C ALA A 51 -2.82 -14.32 2.20
N PHE A 52 -1.99 -13.27 2.30
CA PHE A 52 -2.28 -11.97 1.68
C PHE A 52 -1.05 -11.06 1.52
N ALA A 53 -1.18 -10.07 0.66
CA ALA A 53 -0.33 -8.89 0.64
C ALA A 53 -1.18 -7.64 0.82
N LEU A 54 -0.79 -6.75 1.73
CA LEU A 54 -1.41 -5.43 1.95
C LEU A 54 -0.37 -4.37 1.62
N GLY A 55 -0.67 -3.52 0.64
CA GLY A 55 0.19 -2.42 0.21
C GLY A 55 -0.48 -1.07 0.34
N ILE A 56 0.32 -0.07 0.69
CA ILE A 56 -0.09 1.33 0.71
C ILE A 56 0.92 2.23 0.00
N ALA A 57 0.46 3.40 -0.42
CA ALA A 57 1.31 4.52 -0.80
C ALA A 57 1.34 5.57 0.32
N SER A 58 2.45 6.29 0.47
CA SER A 58 2.50 7.47 1.34
C SER A 58 1.59 8.59 0.85
N ARG A 59 1.36 8.65 -0.48
CA ARG A 59 0.52 9.62 -1.17
C ARG A 59 0.00 9.07 -2.49
N ASN A 60 -1.08 9.64 -3.03
CA ASN A 60 -1.47 9.42 -4.42
C ASN A 60 -0.63 10.27 -5.39
N PHE A 61 -0.40 9.78 -6.62
CA PHE A 61 0.32 10.49 -7.69
C PHE A 61 -0.63 11.10 -8.75
N ASN A 62 -1.52 10.28 -9.33
CA ASN A 62 -2.59 10.74 -10.22
C ASN A 62 -3.97 10.17 -9.80
N ASP A 63 -4.95 10.08 -10.71
CA ASP A 63 -6.27 9.49 -10.41
C ASP A 63 -6.42 8.01 -10.81
N GLN A 64 -5.39 7.39 -11.37
CA GLN A 64 -5.35 5.97 -11.73
C GLN A 64 -4.54 5.13 -10.72
N ASN A 65 -4.60 5.49 -9.43
CA ASN A 65 -3.77 4.84 -8.42
C ASN A 65 -4.52 3.78 -7.61
N ASN A 66 -3.76 2.83 -7.08
CA ASN A 66 -4.18 1.91 -6.03
C ASN A 66 -3.40 2.23 -4.75
N VAL A 67 -3.87 3.23 -3.99
CA VAL A 67 -3.11 3.81 -2.87
C VAL A 67 -3.20 3.03 -1.56
N CYS A 68 -4.24 2.23 -1.40
CA CYS A 68 -4.37 1.20 -0.38
C CYS A 68 -5.02 0.00 -1.07
N ILE A 69 -4.31 -1.11 -1.15
CA ILE A 69 -4.72 -2.30 -1.88
C ILE A 69 -4.25 -3.55 -1.16
N ALA A 70 -5.09 -4.57 -1.15
CA ALA A 70 -4.69 -5.89 -0.73
C ALA A 70 -5.11 -6.96 -1.74
N HIS A 71 -4.27 -7.97 -1.86
CA HIS A 71 -4.56 -9.22 -2.57
C HIS A 71 -4.51 -10.36 -1.57
N TYR A 72 -5.51 -11.25 -1.58
CA TYR A 72 -5.57 -12.36 -0.66
C TYR A 72 -6.10 -13.63 -1.30
N ARG A 73 -5.69 -14.76 -0.72
CA ARG A 73 -6.02 -16.09 -1.22
C ARG A 73 -7.47 -16.47 -0.91
N ARG A 74 -8.15 -16.99 -1.93
CA ARG A 74 -9.47 -17.61 -1.84
C ARG A 74 -9.38 -19.03 -2.44
N PRO A 75 -8.98 -20.04 -1.66
CA PRO A 75 -8.88 -21.41 -2.17
C PRO A 75 -10.21 -21.88 -2.76
N GLY A 76 -10.16 -22.49 -3.94
CA GLY A 76 -11.35 -22.97 -4.66
C GLY A 76 -12.06 -21.92 -5.52
N GLU A 77 -11.75 -20.63 -5.36
CA GLU A 77 -12.29 -19.56 -6.20
C GLU A 77 -11.48 -19.36 -7.48
N ALA A 78 -12.16 -18.96 -8.56
CA ALA A 78 -11.50 -18.70 -9.85
C ALA A 78 -10.59 -17.46 -9.83
N ARG A 79 -10.80 -16.54 -8.88
CA ARG A 79 -10.04 -15.29 -8.75
C ARG A 79 -9.64 -15.05 -7.30
N PRO A 80 -8.45 -14.45 -7.06
CA PRO A 80 -8.08 -14.01 -5.71
C PRO A 80 -9.03 -12.90 -5.23
N GLY A 81 -9.12 -12.76 -3.92
CA GLY A 81 -9.81 -11.62 -3.33
C GLY A 81 -8.96 -10.36 -3.48
N VAL A 82 -9.62 -9.23 -3.73
CA VAL A 82 -8.98 -7.92 -3.81
C VAL A 82 -9.74 -6.96 -2.90
N PHE A 83 -8.98 -6.15 -2.17
CA PHE A 83 -9.49 -4.99 -1.46
C PHE A 83 -8.78 -3.76 -1.99
N TYR A 84 -9.49 -2.66 -2.21
CA TYR A 84 -8.85 -1.40 -2.56
C TYR A 84 -9.71 -0.21 -2.17
N THR A 85 -9.10 0.97 -2.12
CA THR A 85 -9.79 2.20 -1.76
C THR A 85 -9.82 3.20 -2.90
N ARG A 86 -10.86 4.04 -2.93
CA ARG A 86 -11.00 5.20 -3.81
C ARG A 86 -11.68 6.33 -3.07
N TYR A 87 -11.37 7.56 -3.42
CA TYR A 87 -12.25 8.68 -3.10
C TYR A 87 -13.11 9.02 -4.31
N LEU A 88 -14.43 9.11 -4.13
CA LEU A 88 -15.41 9.22 -5.21
C LEU A 88 -16.28 10.46 -5.01
N LEU A 89 -16.51 11.18 -6.11
CA LEU A 89 -17.51 12.25 -6.19
C LEU A 89 -18.73 11.80 -6.99
N ASP A 90 -19.89 12.33 -6.64
CA ASP A 90 -21.16 12.14 -7.36
C ASP A 90 -21.57 10.67 -7.52
N ASP A 91 -21.21 9.84 -6.54
CA ASP A 91 -21.49 8.41 -6.49
C ASP A 91 -21.02 7.62 -7.72
N LYS A 92 -20.09 8.18 -8.52
CA LYS A 92 -19.52 7.55 -9.72
C LYS A 92 -19.02 6.14 -9.43
N TRP A 93 -19.27 5.25 -10.37
CA TRP A 93 -18.88 3.85 -10.34
C TRP A 93 -18.30 3.39 -11.69
N PHE A 94 -17.90 2.12 -11.77
CA PHE A 94 -17.46 1.52 -13.03
C PHE A 94 -18.57 1.64 -14.09
N GLY A 95 -18.23 2.11 -15.29
CA GLY A 95 -19.20 2.38 -16.35
C GLY A 95 -19.47 3.86 -16.60
N ASP A 96 -19.32 4.69 -15.57
CA ASP A 96 -19.80 6.09 -15.59
C ASP A 96 -18.85 7.06 -16.31
N ILE A 97 -17.61 6.63 -16.57
CA ILE A 97 -16.54 7.52 -17.02
C ILE A 97 -16.03 7.13 -18.40
N TYR A 98 -16.04 8.10 -19.31
CA TYR A 98 -15.51 7.94 -20.66
C TYR A 98 -14.08 8.49 -20.76
N HIS A 99 -13.13 7.63 -21.11
CA HIS A 99 -11.80 8.04 -21.57
C HIS A 99 -11.67 7.78 -23.08
N ARG A 100 -11.17 8.75 -23.84
CA ARG A 100 -11.06 8.68 -25.31
C ARG A 100 -10.18 7.51 -25.81
N THR A 101 -9.28 7.01 -24.97
CA THR A 101 -8.41 5.85 -25.23
C THR A 101 -8.92 4.53 -24.65
N ASP A 102 -9.91 4.56 -23.74
CA ASP A 102 -10.59 3.38 -23.22
C ASP A 102 -11.96 3.23 -23.90
N ARG A 103 -11.99 2.42 -24.96
CA ARG A 103 -13.22 2.17 -25.73
C ARG A 103 -14.25 1.33 -24.97
N SER A 104 -13.93 0.82 -23.79
CA SER A 104 -14.77 -0.15 -23.09
C SER A 104 -15.71 0.46 -22.05
N LYS A 105 -15.51 1.72 -21.60
CA LYS A 105 -16.24 2.41 -20.51
C LYS A 105 -16.31 1.66 -19.16
N THR A 106 -15.88 0.40 -19.09
CA THR A 106 -16.27 -0.57 -18.05
C THR A 106 -15.21 -0.79 -16.98
N ARG A 107 -14.03 -0.18 -17.10
CA ARG A 107 -12.84 -0.60 -16.33
C ARG A 107 -12.21 0.45 -15.45
N ASN A 108 -12.59 1.73 -15.58
CA ASN A 108 -11.94 2.80 -14.84
C ASN A 108 -12.83 3.34 -13.73
N LEU A 109 -12.31 3.30 -12.51
CA LEU A 109 -12.84 4.00 -11.34
C LEU A 109 -11.71 4.89 -10.80
N PRO A 110 -11.68 6.19 -11.15
CA PRO A 110 -10.62 7.08 -10.75
C PRO A 110 -10.70 7.38 -9.26
N ASP A 111 -9.54 7.63 -8.67
CA ASP A 111 -9.40 8.17 -7.33
C ASP A 111 -9.40 9.70 -7.41
N GLU A 112 -10.51 10.32 -6.99
CA GLU A 112 -10.72 11.78 -7.08
C GLU A 112 -10.21 12.54 -5.85
N GLY A 113 -9.63 11.84 -4.88
CA GLY A 113 -9.11 12.41 -3.63
C GLY A 113 -7.61 12.63 -3.63
N THR A 114 -7.11 13.25 -2.56
CA THR A 114 -5.69 13.20 -2.19
C THR A 114 -5.51 12.23 -1.03
N PHE A 115 -4.66 11.23 -1.21
CA PHE A 115 -4.43 10.18 -0.21
C PHE A 115 -3.17 10.44 0.59
N PHE A 116 -3.15 10.00 1.84
CA PHE A 116 -1.99 9.86 2.69
C PHE A 116 -2.05 8.55 3.47
N GLY A 117 -0.93 7.85 3.59
CA GLY A 117 -0.87 6.55 4.25
C GLY A 117 0.42 6.29 5.02
N VAL A 118 0.31 5.47 6.07
CA VAL A 118 1.43 4.83 6.75
C VAL A 118 1.04 3.40 7.13
N GLN A 119 1.99 2.48 7.06
CA GLN A 119 1.79 1.06 7.34
C GLN A 119 2.85 0.55 8.27
N ASP A 120 2.43 -0.30 9.19
CA ASP A 120 3.30 -1.07 10.06
C ASP A 120 2.79 -2.52 10.11
N GLY A 121 3.53 -3.42 9.46
CA GLY A 121 3.11 -4.80 9.24
C GLY A 121 1.75 -4.91 8.53
N SER A 122 0.86 -5.73 9.07
CA SER A 122 -0.47 -6.00 8.50
C SER A 122 -1.51 -4.91 8.74
N ARG A 123 -1.09 -3.75 9.27
CA ARG A 123 -1.96 -2.63 9.67
C ARG A 123 -1.55 -1.34 8.96
N ALA A 124 -2.55 -0.55 8.56
CA ALA A 124 -2.33 0.73 7.90
C ALA A 124 -3.27 1.82 8.41
N LEU A 125 -2.75 3.04 8.60
CA LEU A 125 -3.53 4.25 8.78
C LEU A 125 -3.61 4.99 7.46
N CYS A 126 -4.82 5.38 7.09
CA CYS A 126 -5.10 5.97 5.80
C CYS A 126 -5.97 7.22 5.97
N VAL A 127 -5.70 8.25 5.16
CA VAL A 127 -6.50 9.47 5.12
C VAL A 127 -6.70 9.88 3.67
N TYR A 128 -7.95 10.06 3.28
CA TYR A 128 -8.29 10.83 2.10
C TYR A 128 -8.63 12.27 2.47
N ALA A 129 -8.21 13.21 1.64
CA ALA A 129 -8.60 14.61 1.66
C ALA A 129 -9.28 14.99 0.34
N LEU A 130 -10.41 15.70 0.44
CA LEU A 130 -11.13 16.23 -0.71
C LEU A 130 -10.47 17.51 -1.22
N THR A 131 -9.49 17.39 -2.11
CA THR A 131 -8.76 18.55 -2.69
C THR A 131 -9.29 19.02 -4.04
N ARG A 132 -9.96 18.14 -4.78
CA ARG A 132 -10.64 18.49 -6.03
C ARG A 132 -11.96 19.19 -5.68
N VAL A 133 -11.95 20.51 -5.77
CA VAL A 133 -13.08 21.34 -5.36
C VAL A 133 -13.93 21.76 -6.57
N GLY A 134 -15.24 21.60 -6.41
CA GLY A 134 -16.26 21.82 -7.44
C GLY A 134 -17.66 21.73 -6.82
N GLY A 135 -18.69 21.73 -7.67
CA GLY A 135 -20.02 21.34 -7.21
C GLY A 135 -20.20 19.83 -7.31
N PHE A 136 -20.79 19.22 -6.29
CA PHE A 136 -21.04 17.78 -6.24
C PHE A 136 -22.30 17.45 -5.44
N GLU A 137 -22.88 16.28 -5.67
CA GLU A 137 -24.04 15.71 -4.94
C GLU A 137 -23.59 14.75 -3.84
N SER A 138 -22.41 14.14 -4.00
CA SER A 138 -21.78 13.35 -2.95
C SER A 138 -20.26 13.38 -3.01
N ALA A 139 -19.64 13.14 -1.86
CA ALA A 139 -18.19 13.01 -1.70
C ALA A 139 -17.90 11.99 -0.59
N LYS A 140 -17.12 10.95 -0.89
CA LYS A 140 -16.87 9.84 0.03
C LYS A 140 -15.53 9.14 -0.22
N ALA A 141 -14.97 8.56 0.84
CA ALA A 141 -14.04 7.45 0.67
C ALA A 141 -14.85 6.14 0.54
N ALA A 142 -14.52 5.34 -0.46
CA ALA A 142 -15.09 4.01 -0.71
C ALA A 142 -14.00 2.96 -0.53
N LEU A 143 -14.26 2.01 0.37
CA LEU A 143 -13.39 0.89 0.66
C LEU A 143 -14.07 -0.38 0.16
N ILE A 144 -13.45 -1.05 -0.80
CA ILE A 144 -14.13 -1.96 -1.72
C ILE A 144 -13.52 -3.35 -1.60
N TRP A 145 -14.34 -4.34 -1.26
CA TRP A 145 -13.97 -5.76 -1.32
C TRP A 145 -14.63 -6.40 -2.52
N THR A 146 -13.82 -7.01 -3.38
CA THR A 146 -14.32 -7.60 -4.62
C THR A 146 -15.08 -8.90 -4.39
N GLY A 147 -16.19 -9.08 -5.09
CA GLY A 147 -16.99 -10.30 -5.06
C GLY A 147 -17.64 -10.56 -3.71
N LEU A 148 -18.79 -9.93 -3.48
CA LEU A 148 -19.65 -10.07 -2.31
C LEU A 148 -19.99 -11.54 -2.00
N ASP A 149 -20.25 -12.34 -3.04
CA ASP A 149 -20.65 -13.75 -2.90
C ASP A 149 -19.56 -14.64 -2.27
N ALA A 150 -18.30 -14.19 -2.29
CA ALA A 150 -17.16 -14.90 -1.70
C ALA A 150 -16.81 -14.39 -0.29
N ILE A 151 -17.69 -13.58 0.32
CA ILE A 151 -17.56 -13.13 1.71
C ILE A 151 -18.44 -14.03 2.58
N ASP A 152 -17.81 -14.72 3.54
CA ASP A 152 -18.49 -15.69 4.40
C ASP A 152 -19.18 -15.01 5.59
N THR A 153 -18.56 -13.95 6.11
CA THR A 153 -19.03 -13.24 7.28
C THR A 153 -18.81 -11.75 7.10
N LEU A 154 -19.82 -10.96 7.44
CA LEU A 154 -19.75 -9.51 7.58
C LEU A 154 -20.16 -9.16 9.01
N LEU A 155 -19.33 -8.38 9.70
CA LEU A 155 -19.67 -7.76 10.98
C LEU A 155 -19.63 -6.25 10.87
N VAL A 156 -20.57 -5.60 11.55
CA VAL A 156 -20.53 -4.16 11.83
C VAL A 156 -20.66 -4.00 13.34
N GLY A 157 -19.60 -3.50 13.98
CA GLY A 157 -19.47 -3.58 15.43
C GLY A 157 -19.43 -5.04 15.88
N GLU A 158 -20.35 -5.42 16.77
CA GLU A 158 -20.52 -6.81 17.24
C GLU A 158 -21.65 -7.55 16.48
N GLU A 159 -22.39 -6.88 15.60
CA GLU A 159 -23.52 -7.48 14.91
C GLU A 159 -23.08 -8.20 13.63
N VAL A 160 -23.58 -9.44 13.46
CA VAL A 160 -23.30 -10.27 12.29
C VAL A 160 -24.39 -10.09 11.24
N TYR A 161 -23.98 -9.79 10.02
CA TYR A 161 -24.85 -9.65 8.86
C TYR A 161 -24.54 -10.75 7.85
N ALA A 162 -25.60 -11.32 7.27
CA ALA A 162 -25.47 -12.22 6.12
C ALA A 162 -25.20 -11.38 4.86
N PRO A 163 -24.05 -11.53 4.17
CA PRO A 163 -23.71 -10.72 2.99
C PRO A 163 -24.75 -10.81 1.87
N SER A 164 -25.41 -11.96 1.73
CA SER A 164 -26.49 -12.19 0.77
C SER A 164 -27.69 -11.24 0.93
N ARG A 165 -27.91 -10.65 2.11
CA ARG A 165 -28.97 -9.64 2.29
C ARG A 165 -28.72 -8.43 1.40
N LEU A 166 -27.46 -7.97 1.34
CA LEU A 166 -27.05 -6.83 0.50
C LEU A 166 -27.11 -7.14 -1.00
N ALA A 167 -26.98 -8.40 -1.41
CA ALA A 167 -26.99 -8.78 -2.83
C ALA A 167 -28.37 -8.59 -3.50
N THR A 168 -29.45 -8.61 -2.71
CA THR A 168 -30.83 -8.63 -3.21
C THR A 168 -31.63 -7.36 -2.91
N SER A 169 -31.05 -6.42 -2.16
CA SER A 169 -31.72 -5.20 -1.72
C SER A 169 -30.85 -3.98 -2.00
N ASP A 170 -31.48 -2.84 -2.28
CA ASP A 170 -30.82 -1.53 -2.23
C ASP A 170 -30.55 -1.07 -0.77
N ASP A 171 -30.72 -1.97 0.22
CA ASP A 171 -30.54 -1.66 1.64
C ASP A 171 -29.06 -1.43 1.97
N ALA A 172 -28.84 -0.44 2.83
CA ALA A 172 -27.55 -0.13 3.41
C ALA A 172 -27.53 -0.53 4.88
N ILE A 173 -26.42 -1.10 5.34
CA ILE A 173 -26.20 -1.32 6.77
C ILE A 173 -25.52 -0.06 7.31
N SER A 174 -26.17 0.63 8.25
CA SER A 174 -25.59 1.80 8.91
C SER A 174 -24.40 1.39 9.78
N VAL A 175 -23.34 2.18 9.75
CA VAL A 175 -22.15 2.02 10.60
C VAL A 175 -22.12 3.20 11.56
N ALA A 176 -22.15 2.95 12.87
CA ALA A 176 -22.04 4.03 13.83
C ALA A 176 -20.58 4.54 13.90
N PRO A 177 -20.35 5.83 14.26
CA PRO A 177 -19.00 6.35 14.41
C PRO A 177 -18.15 5.49 15.35
N GLY A 178 -16.95 5.10 14.87
CA GLY A 178 -16.00 4.29 15.63
C GLY A 178 -16.25 2.78 15.60
N GLU A 179 -17.37 2.31 15.04
CA GLU A 179 -17.61 0.87 14.86
C GLU A 179 -16.67 0.27 13.83
N THR A 180 -16.17 -0.93 14.12
CA THR A 180 -15.32 -1.67 13.19
C THR A 180 -16.18 -2.50 12.25
N VAL A 181 -15.91 -2.41 10.95
CA VAL A 181 -16.49 -3.29 9.93
C VAL A 181 -15.46 -4.39 9.66
N ALA A 182 -15.83 -5.64 9.85
CA ALA A 182 -14.94 -6.78 9.63
C ALA A 182 -15.56 -7.79 8.67
N ILE A 183 -14.71 -8.42 7.87
CA ILE A 183 -15.10 -9.50 6.97
C ILE A 183 -14.23 -10.73 7.16
N ALA A 184 -14.80 -11.87 6.84
CA ALA A 184 -14.09 -13.10 6.59
C ALA A 184 -14.23 -13.46 5.11
N SER A 185 -13.11 -13.62 4.38
CA SER A 185 -13.14 -14.09 2.99
C SER A 185 -11.88 -14.89 2.67
N GLY A 186 -12.05 -16.10 2.13
CA GLY A 186 -10.92 -17.00 1.85
C GLY A 186 -10.08 -17.31 3.09
N GLU A 187 -8.77 -17.13 3.00
CA GLU A 187 -7.83 -17.41 4.09
C GLU A 187 -7.61 -16.24 5.07
N VAL A 188 -8.37 -15.14 4.95
CA VAL A 188 -8.15 -13.93 5.76
C VAL A 188 -9.37 -13.44 6.52
N PHE A 189 -9.07 -12.72 7.60
CA PHE A 189 -9.93 -11.68 8.14
C PHE A 189 -9.39 -10.31 7.72
N MET A 190 -10.29 -9.36 7.43
CA MET A 190 -9.95 -7.96 7.20
C MET A 190 -10.94 -7.07 7.95
N ALA A 191 -10.44 -5.99 8.56
CA ALA A 191 -11.27 -5.06 9.29
C ALA A 191 -10.88 -3.63 8.98
N VAL A 192 -11.89 -2.76 8.97
CA VAL A 192 -11.75 -1.32 8.84
C VAL A 192 -12.42 -0.67 10.04
N ARG A 193 -11.72 0.23 10.71
CA ARG A 193 -12.31 1.13 11.70
C ARG A 193 -12.30 2.56 11.13
N PRO A 194 -13.47 3.14 10.79
CA PRO A 194 -13.58 4.56 10.47
C PRO A 194 -13.12 5.42 11.66
N LEU A 195 -12.37 6.47 11.36
CA LEU A 195 -11.88 7.46 12.33
C LEU A 195 -12.55 8.81 12.04
N THR A 196 -11.83 9.93 12.18
CA THR A 196 -12.36 11.25 11.78
C THR A 196 -12.82 11.28 10.32
N VAL A 197 -14.09 11.60 10.13
CA VAL A 197 -14.69 11.97 8.83
C VAL A 197 -15.30 13.37 8.96
N THR A 198 -14.74 14.34 8.24
CA THR A 198 -15.24 15.72 8.26
C THR A 198 -16.60 15.79 7.58
N ARG A 199 -17.62 16.21 8.33
CA ARG A 199 -19.00 16.29 7.82
C ARG A 199 -19.23 17.63 7.10
N LEU A 200 -19.66 17.58 5.85
CA LEU A 200 -20.09 18.73 5.05
C LEU A 200 -21.61 18.95 5.07
N CYS A 201 -22.34 18.04 5.71
CA CYS A 201 -23.76 18.17 6.00
C CYS A 201 -24.04 17.63 7.41
N LYS A 202 -25.29 17.71 7.87
CA LYS A 202 -25.66 17.38 9.26
C LYS A 202 -25.32 15.94 9.62
N GLU A 203 -25.72 14.99 8.78
CA GLU A 203 -25.66 13.56 9.04
C GLU A 203 -25.27 12.81 7.74
N PRO A 204 -24.04 12.98 7.23
CA PRO A 204 -23.58 12.16 6.12
C PRO A 204 -23.46 10.71 6.59
N PRO A 205 -23.92 9.73 5.78
CA PRO A 205 -23.94 8.34 6.21
C PRO A 205 -22.54 7.75 6.29
N LEU A 206 -22.35 6.83 7.24
CA LEU A 206 -21.32 5.80 7.16
C LEU A 206 -22.08 4.49 6.99
N GLN A 207 -21.78 3.74 5.94
CA GLN A 207 -22.63 2.60 5.59
C GLN A 207 -21.90 1.52 4.81
N VAL A 208 -22.39 0.29 4.92
CA VAL A 208 -21.99 -0.85 4.09
C VAL A 208 -23.09 -1.14 3.09
N VAL A 209 -22.73 -1.25 1.81
CA VAL A 209 -23.64 -1.49 0.68
C VAL A 209 -23.07 -2.52 -0.28
N ALA A 210 -23.93 -3.13 -1.09
CA ALA A 210 -23.49 -3.83 -2.30
C ALA A 210 -23.46 -2.87 -3.49
N ARG A 211 -22.39 -2.89 -4.29
CA ARG A 211 -22.32 -2.17 -5.57
C ARG A 211 -21.64 -3.02 -6.63
N GLY A 212 -22.32 -3.29 -7.74
CA GLY A 212 -21.74 -3.99 -8.88
C GLY A 212 -21.21 -5.40 -8.57
N GLY A 213 -21.78 -6.07 -7.56
CA GLY A 213 -21.31 -7.38 -7.08
C GLY A 213 -20.19 -7.31 -6.04
N ASP A 214 -19.78 -6.12 -5.61
CA ASP A 214 -18.77 -5.90 -4.58
C ASP A 214 -19.40 -5.41 -3.27
N LEU A 215 -18.72 -5.66 -2.14
CA LEU A 215 -19.05 -5.06 -0.85
C LEU A 215 -18.31 -3.74 -0.71
N VAL A 216 -19.00 -2.67 -0.32
CA VAL A 216 -18.41 -1.33 -0.19
C VAL A 216 -18.75 -0.72 1.16
N LEU A 217 -17.72 -0.32 1.91
CA LEU A 217 -17.86 0.60 3.03
C LEU A 217 -17.69 2.03 2.54
N GLU A 218 -18.72 2.84 2.73
CA GLU A 218 -18.79 4.23 2.28
C GLU A 218 -18.69 5.18 3.46
N LEU A 219 -17.66 6.03 3.44
CA LEU A 219 -17.41 7.06 4.45
C LEU A 219 -17.70 8.43 3.82
N PHE A 220 -18.94 8.91 3.94
CA PHE A 220 -19.34 10.16 3.30
C PHE A 220 -18.85 11.39 4.08
N ASN A 221 -18.22 12.31 3.36
CA ASN A 221 -18.11 13.70 3.79
C ASN A 221 -19.41 14.45 3.47
N TYR A 222 -20.03 14.17 2.32
CA TYR A 222 -21.27 14.79 1.87
C TYR A 222 -22.16 13.82 1.08
N ARG A 223 -23.47 13.89 1.31
CA ARG A 223 -24.49 13.32 0.43
C ARG A 223 -25.73 14.20 0.48
N GLY A 224 -26.22 14.66 -0.66
CA GLY A 224 -27.39 15.51 -0.72
C GLY A 224 -27.64 16.10 -2.10
N VAL A 225 -28.38 17.20 -2.13
CA VAL A 225 -28.62 17.97 -3.36
C VAL A 225 -27.31 18.56 -3.89
N PHE A 226 -27.19 18.73 -5.20
CA PHE A 226 -26.02 19.39 -5.78
C PHE A 226 -25.73 20.73 -5.10
N LYS A 227 -24.51 20.88 -4.58
CA LYS A 227 -24.04 22.11 -3.93
C LYS A 227 -22.63 22.45 -4.38
N ARG A 228 -22.39 23.74 -4.63
CA ARG A 228 -21.03 24.31 -4.69
C ARG A 228 -20.63 24.78 -3.29
N PHE A 229 -19.57 24.21 -2.76
CA PHE A 229 -19.04 24.56 -1.44
C PHE A 229 -18.05 25.72 -1.58
N TRP A 230 -18.55 26.96 -1.52
CA TRP A 230 -17.70 28.14 -1.56
C TRP A 230 -16.69 28.17 -0.41
N GLU A 231 -17.01 27.53 0.71
CA GLU A 231 -16.16 27.31 1.88
C GLU A 231 -15.00 26.35 1.62
N LEU A 232 -15.00 25.62 0.49
CA LEU A 232 -13.88 24.79 0.06
C LEU A 232 -13.03 25.46 -1.03
N GLY A 233 -13.37 26.67 -1.45
CA GLY A 233 -12.61 27.41 -2.44
C GLY A 233 -11.26 27.88 -1.89
N TRP A 234 -10.17 27.25 -2.32
CA TRP A 234 -8.81 27.70 -2.04
C TRP A 234 -8.27 28.58 -3.18
N PRO A 235 -7.64 29.73 -2.89
CA PRO A 235 -7.60 30.43 -1.59
C PRO A 235 -8.94 31.15 -1.32
N GLY A 236 -9.35 31.24 -0.04
CA GLY A 236 -10.59 31.94 0.32
C GLY A 236 -10.72 32.20 1.82
N ALA A 237 -11.37 33.32 2.18
CA ALA A 237 -11.57 33.71 3.58
C ALA A 237 -12.44 32.71 4.36
N PHE A 238 -13.30 31.96 3.67
CA PHE A 238 -14.15 30.93 4.28
C PHE A 238 -13.51 29.53 4.25
N PHE A 239 -12.30 29.40 3.70
CA PHE A 239 -11.60 28.13 3.65
C PHE A 239 -11.05 27.76 5.03
N GLN A 240 -11.42 26.57 5.49
CA GLN A 240 -11.05 26.05 6.82
C GLN A 240 -10.31 24.71 6.73
N GLY A 241 -9.78 24.38 5.54
CA GLY A 241 -9.08 23.15 5.27
C GLY A 241 -9.94 22.12 4.54
N TYR A 242 -9.27 21.22 3.83
CA TYR A 242 -9.91 20.17 3.07
C TYR A 242 -10.59 19.16 4.01
N PRO A 243 -11.84 18.76 3.71
CA PRO A 243 -12.52 17.67 4.40
C PRO A 243 -11.71 16.38 4.28
N ILE A 244 -11.65 15.61 5.37
CA ILE A 244 -10.92 14.35 5.40
C ILE A 244 -11.83 13.16 5.70
N ALA A 245 -11.43 11.97 5.27
CA ALA A 245 -11.97 10.69 5.71
C ALA A 245 -10.78 9.79 6.10
N ALA A 246 -10.63 9.57 7.41
CA ALA A 246 -9.56 8.76 7.98
C ALA A 246 -10.10 7.38 8.38
N PHE A 247 -9.25 6.35 8.25
CA PHE A 247 -9.58 4.99 8.64
C PHE A 247 -8.33 4.18 8.98
N LEU A 248 -8.53 3.20 9.87
CA LEU A 248 -7.56 2.16 10.19
C LEU A 248 -7.95 0.88 9.45
N VAL A 249 -6.99 0.24 8.80
CA VAL A 249 -7.13 -1.08 8.17
C VAL A 249 -6.22 -2.07 8.89
N GLU A 250 -6.71 -3.29 9.11
CA GLU A 250 -5.89 -4.43 9.52
C GLU A 250 -6.33 -5.70 8.80
N MET A 251 -5.36 -6.53 8.47
CA MET A 251 -5.57 -7.89 7.95
C MET A 251 -4.88 -8.92 8.82
N ALA A 252 -5.45 -10.11 8.87
CA ALA A 252 -4.81 -11.26 9.49
C ALA A 252 -5.15 -12.55 8.72
N PRO A 253 -4.26 -13.55 8.71
CA PRO A 253 -4.63 -14.92 8.39
C PRO A 253 -5.74 -15.40 9.33
N ARG A 254 -6.66 -16.22 8.83
CA ARG A 254 -7.70 -16.82 9.69
C ARG A 254 -7.14 -17.67 10.82
N ALA A 255 -5.97 -18.26 10.63
CA ALA A 255 -5.32 -19.08 11.65
C ALA A 255 -4.93 -18.29 12.91
N ASP A 256 -4.83 -16.95 12.82
CA ASP A 256 -4.35 -16.10 13.91
C ASP A 256 -5.48 -15.73 14.90
N PHE A 257 -6.74 -15.96 14.52
CA PHE A 257 -7.92 -15.60 15.31
C PHE A 257 -8.95 -16.73 15.31
N ALA A 258 -9.67 -16.89 16.43
CA ALA A 258 -10.69 -17.93 16.53
C ALA A 258 -11.82 -17.78 15.50
N ASP A 259 -12.26 -16.54 15.28
CA ASP A 259 -13.30 -16.18 14.32
C ASP A 259 -13.22 -14.68 13.96
N ALA A 260 -14.10 -14.25 13.05
CA ALA A 260 -14.17 -12.86 12.61
C ALA A 260 -14.57 -11.89 13.73
N ALA A 261 -15.35 -12.33 14.73
CA ALA A 261 -15.76 -11.48 15.85
C ALA A 261 -14.59 -11.24 16.81
N ALA A 262 -13.75 -12.25 17.07
CA ALA A 262 -12.52 -12.12 17.84
C ALA A 262 -11.55 -11.14 17.16
N PHE A 263 -11.41 -11.24 15.83
CA PHE A 263 -10.62 -10.29 15.05
C PHE A 263 -11.20 -8.87 15.08
N ALA A 264 -12.51 -8.71 14.90
CA ALA A 264 -13.18 -7.41 14.96
C ALA A 264 -12.97 -6.72 16.32
N ARG A 265 -13.10 -7.48 17.42
CA ARG A 265 -12.84 -6.97 18.78
C ARG A 265 -11.38 -6.56 18.99
N HIS A 266 -10.43 -7.34 18.46
CA HIS A 266 -9.01 -6.97 18.49
C HIS A 266 -8.77 -5.62 17.81
N VAL A 267 -9.32 -5.43 16.61
CA VAL A 267 -9.15 -4.16 15.86
C VAL A 267 -9.87 -2.99 16.53
N ALA A 268 -11.07 -3.22 17.06
CA ALA A 268 -11.82 -2.22 17.82
C ALA A 268 -11.08 -1.79 19.11
N ALA A 269 -10.35 -2.71 19.74
CA ALA A 269 -9.59 -2.47 20.97
C ALA A 269 -8.27 -1.73 20.76
N ILE A 270 -7.80 -1.55 19.53
CA ILE A 270 -6.59 -0.78 19.24
C ILE A 270 -6.80 0.67 19.72
N PRO A 271 -5.95 1.18 20.62
CA PRO A 271 -6.03 2.57 21.03
C PRO A 271 -5.76 3.48 19.84
N VAL A 272 -6.59 4.52 19.68
CA VAL A 272 -6.40 5.55 18.66
C VAL A 272 -6.42 6.91 19.36
N ASP A 273 -5.36 7.67 19.19
CA ASP A 273 -5.27 9.07 19.58
C ASP A 273 -5.32 9.93 18.31
N GLU A 274 -6.43 10.64 18.12
CA GLU A 274 -6.62 11.51 16.97
C GLU A 274 -7.03 12.92 17.39
N THR A 275 -6.50 13.91 16.68
CA THR A 275 -6.82 15.31 16.90
C THR A 275 -6.87 16.04 15.57
N LEU A 276 -8.02 16.67 15.29
CA LEU A 276 -8.16 17.66 14.25
C LEU A 276 -8.26 19.04 14.91
N ALA A 277 -7.30 19.92 14.61
CA ALA A 277 -7.34 21.30 15.10
C ALA A 277 -8.67 21.98 14.74
N PRO A 278 -9.20 22.88 15.58
CA PRO A 278 -10.47 23.55 15.32
C PRO A 278 -10.40 24.35 14.01
N PRO A 279 -11.53 24.49 13.29
CA PRO A 279 -11.59 25.33 12.10
C PRO A 279 -11.36 26.81 12.46
N PHE A 280 -10.69 27.54 11.57
CA PHE A 280 -10.49 28.98 11.68
C PHE A 280 -10.53 29.65 10.30
N THR A 281 -10.79 30.96 10.27
CA THR A 281 -10.76 31.78 9.06
C THR A 281 -9.33 31.92 8.56
N TYR A 282 -9.02 31.39 7.38
CA TYR A 282 -7.65 31.40 6.86
C TYR A 282 -7.15 32.82 6.56
N ALA A 283 -6.02 33.19 7.19
CA ALA A 283 -5.36 34.47 7.02
C ALA A 283 -4.08 34.42 6.15
N GLY A 284 -3.75 33.27 5.54
CA GLY A 284 -2.66 33.15 4.57
C GLY A 284 -1.40 32.42 5.02
N GLU A 285 -1.20 32.18 6.33
CA GLU A 285 0.09 31.68 6.86
C GLU A 285 -0.04 30.50 7.85
N GLN A 286 -1.25 30.17 8.30
CA GLN A 286 -1.46 29.17 9.35
C GLN A 286 -1.99 27.86 8.77
N GLY A 287 -1.38 26.74 9.15
CA GLY A 287 -1.88 25.39 8.85
C GLY A 287 -2.97 24.95 9.84
N ARG A 288 -3.73 23.93 9.46
CA ARG A 288 -4.72 23.27 10.32
C ARG A 288 -4.31 21.80 10.43
N ARG A 289 -3.87 21.41 11.61
CA ARG A 289 -3.23 20.10 11.80
C ARG A 289 -4.25 19.00 12.06
N TYR A 290 -4.11 17.89 11.35
CA TYR A 290 -4.69 16.60 11.71
C TYR A 290 -3.56 15.66 12.13
N ARG A 291 -3.66 15.07 13.31
CA ARG A 291 -2.72 14.05 13.81
C ARG A 291 -3.52 12.83 14.20
N VAL A 292 -3.05 11.65 13.79
CA VAL A 292 -3.63 10.37 14.21
C VAL A 292 -2.51 9.38 14.53
N GLU A 293 -2.67 8.67 15.63
CA GLU A 293 -1.79 7.59 16.08
C GLU A 293 -2.63 6.40 16.49
N ALA A 294 -2.24 5.20 16.06
CA ALA A 294 -2.88 3.94 16.44
C ALA A 294 -1.86 3.01 17.09
N GLY A 295 -2.27 2.33 18.15
CA GLY A 295 -1.47 1.35 18.89
C GLY A 295 -1.06 1.81 20.29
N ALA A 296 -0.21 1.02 20.93
CA ALA A 296 0.23 1.26 22.30
C ALA A 296 1.69 0.83 22.48
N GLY A 297 2.35 1.41 23.48
CA GLY A 297 3.75 1.09 23.78
C GLY A 297 4.67 1.31 22.57
N ASP A 298 5.44 0.27 22.25
CA ASP A 298 6.38 0.16 21.12
C ASP A 298 5.71 -0.16 19.78
N LYS A 299 4.43 -0.58 19.77
CA LYS A 299 3.66 -0.92 18.57
C LYS A 299 2.72 0.20 18.16
N ARG A 300 3.29 1.37 17.87
CA ARG A 300 2.55 2.58 17.44
C ARG A 300 2.90 2.95 16.02
N MET A 301 1.90 3.38 15.26
CA MET A 301 2.10 4.07 13.98
C MET A 301 1.21 5.29 13.91
N GLY A 302 1.59 6.26 13.10
CA GLY A 302 0.78 7.46 12.95
C GLY A 302 1.24 8.35 11.81
N LEU A 303 0.40 9.33 11.52
CA LEU A 303 0.63 10.34 10.50
C LEU A 303 0.12 11.70 10.96
N GLU A 304 0.73 12.73 10.41
CA GLU A 304 0.38 14.12 10.66
C GLU A 304 0.24 14.87 9.34
N LEU A 305 -0.86 15.61 9.18
CA LEU A 305 -1.20 16.36 7.97
C LEU A 305 -1.50 17.82 8.28
N ASP A 306 -1.15 18.69 7.35
CA ASP A 306 -1.78 20.00 7.24
C ASP A 306 -2.97 19.90 6.29
N VAL A 307 -4.17 19.97 6.82
CA VAL A 307 -5.41 19.89 6.02
C VAL A 307 -5.68 21.19 5.25
N MET A 308 -4.99 22.30 5.55
CA MET A 308 -5.12 23.53 4.73
C MET A 308 -4.48 23.35 3.36
N SER A 309 -3.27 22.79 3.33
CA SER A 309 -2.51 22.59 2.10
C SER A 309 -2.60 21.16 1.53
N ALA A 310 -3.28 20.25 2.22
CA ALA A 310 -3.24 18.81 1.94
C ALA A 310 -1.80 18.31 1.77
N ARG A 311 -1.02 18.46 2.84
CA ARG A 311 0.40 18.12 2.88
C ARG A 311 0.72 17.20 4.05
N LEU A 312 1.52 16.17 3.79
CA LEU A 312 2.10 15.32 4.83
C LEU A 312 3.13 16.12 5.63
N LEU A 313 2.96 16.19 6.95
CA LEU A 313 3.89 16.82 7.88
C LEU A 313 4.83 15.79 8.52
N GLY A 314 4.36 14.56 8.71
CA GLY A 314 5.17 13.47 9.24
C GLY A 314 4.42 12.14 9.22
N ARG A 315 5.19 11.04 9.32
CA ARG A 315 4.69 9.67 9.48
C ARG A 315 5.66 8.87 10.34
N TRP A 316 5.16 7.88 11.06
CA TRP A 316 5.98 7.01 11.89
C TRP A 316 5.36 5.62 12.03
N THR A 317 6.21 4.65 12.33
CA THR A 317 5.90 3.24 12.60
C THR A 317 6.49 2.85 13.96
N SER A 318 6.37 1.57 14.36
CA SER A 318 7.04 1.03 15.55
C SER A 318 8.57 1.20 15.51
N GLN A 319 9.16 1.34 14.33
CA GLN A 319 10.59 1.58 14.13
C GLN A 319 10.96 3.08 14.05
N GLY A 320 10.00 3.98 14.26
CA GLY A 320 10.17 5.42 14.10
C GLY A 320 9.81 5.91 12.69
N ASP A 321 10.49 6.95 12.22
CA ASP A 321 10.30 7.47 10.86
C ASP A 321 10.71 6.39 9.83
N PRO A 322 9.81 5.91 8.96
CA PRO A 322 10.14 4.92 7.94
C PRO A 322 11.13 5.47 6.88
N GLY A 323 11.38 6.77 6.84
CA GLY A 323 12.34 7.39 5.94
C GLY A 323 11.94 7.30 4.47
N TRP A 324 12.96 7.30 3.60
CA TRP A 324 12.84 7.26 2.15
C TRP A 324 13.88 6.30 1.55
N PRO A 325 13.81 4.99 1.87
CA PRO A 325 14.73 4.02 1.26
C PRO A 325 14.47 3.94 -0.25
N MET A 326 15.51 3.69 -1.06
CA MET A 326 15.31 3.39 -2.48
C MET A 326 14.49 2.11 -2.60
N LEU A 327 15.04 1.00 -2.12
CA LEU A 327 14.36 -0.27 -1.88
C LEU A 327 14.89 -0.86 -0.57
N ASP A 328 14.00 -1.28 0.33
CA ASP A 328 14.34 -1.99 1.55
C ASP A 328 13.40 -3.18 1.77
N SER A 329 13.99 -4.36 1.94
CA SER A 329 13.32 -5.59 2.30
C SER A 329 14.32 -6.56 2.96
N PRO A 330 13.87 -7.65 3.61
CA PRO A 330 14.77 -8.62 4.22
C PRO A 330 15.71 -9.35 3.25
N PHE A 331 15.40 -9.37 1.95
CA PHE A 331 16.15 -10.13 0.94
C PHE A 331 16.59 -9.29 -0.26
N ALA A 332 16.25 -8.00 -0.33
CA ALA A 332 16.68 -7.10 -1.39
C ALA A 332 16.77 -5.66 -0.89
N ARG A 333 17.85 -4.97 -1.24
CA ARG A 333 18.12 -3.58 -0.88
C ARG A 333 18.77 -2.82 -2.01
N GLU A 334 18.50 -1.52 -2.09
CA GLU A 334 19.13 -0.60 -3.03
C GLU A 334 19.62 0.65 -2.27
N ALA A 335 20.79 1.16 -2.68
CA ALA A 335 21.36 2.39 -2.15
C ALA A 335 21.98 3.24 -3.26
N HIS A 336 21.88 4.56 -3.08
CA HIS A 336 22.42 5.55 -4.03
C HIS A 336 23.92 5.83 -3.85
N ASP A 337 24.48 5.54 -2.67
CA ASP A 337 25.85 5.92 -2.26
C ASP A 337 26.90 4.85 -2.60
N GLY A 338 26.50 3.84 -3.38
CA GLY A 338 27.36 2.75 -3.79
C GLY A 338 27.64 1.71 -2.72
N ARG A 339 27.05 1.78 -1.50
CA ARG A 339 27.22 0.75 -0.47
C ARG A 339 25.90 0.13 -0.05
N VAL A 340 25.74 -1.17 -0.28
CA VAL A 340 24.56 -1.93 0.15
C VAL A 340 24.98 -3.04 1.12
N THR A 341 24.27 -3.17 2.24
CA THR A 341 24.46 -4.27 3.19
C THR A 341 23.16 -5.03 3.39
N LEU A 342 23.21 -6.35 3.17
CA LEU A 342 22.08 -7.27 3.26
C LEU A 342 22.51 -8.54 4.02
N GLY A 343 22.09 -8.65 5.28
CA GLY A 343 22.60 -9.68 6.19
C GLY A 343 24.12 -9.56 6.33
N ASP A 344 24.81 -10.67 6.12
CA ASP A 344 26.28 -10.75 6.20
C ASP A 344 27.00 -10.41 4.88
N ALA A 345 26.26 -9.98 3.85
CA ALA A 345 26.83 -9.57 2.57
C ALA A 345 26.88 -8.04 2.42
N THR A 346 27.95 -7.55 1.82
CA THR A 346 28.16 -6.15 1.49
C THR A 346 28.54 -6.00 0.02
N LEU A 347 27.81 -5.16 -0.70
CA LEU A 347 28.14 -4.69 -2.04
C LEU A 347 28.71 -3.27 -1.95
N THR A 348 29.82 -3.00 -2.62
CA THR A 348 30.39 -1.65 -2.74
C THR A 348 30.74 -1.30 -4.19
N CYS A 349 30.50 -0.05 -4.57
CA CYS A 349 31.05 0.62 -5.75
C CYS A 349 31.30 2.11 -5.43
N GLU A 350 31.92 2.84 -6.36
CA GLU A 350 32.39 4.22 -6.09
C GLU A 350 31.25 5.25 -6.03
N ASP A 351 30.33 5.23 -7.00
CA ASP A 351 29.34 6.32 -7.18
C ASP A 351 27.86 5.86 -7.15
N GLY A 352 27.58 4.55 -6.99
CA GLY A 352 26.21 4.01 -7.03
C GLY A 352 25.43 4.39 -8.31
N PRO A 353 24.09 4.22 -8.32
CA PRO A 353 23.33 3.35 -7.41
C PRO A 353 23.69 1.87 -7.61
N ALA A 354 23.55 1.11 -6.53
CA ALA A 354 23.75 -0.33 -6.51
C ALA A 354 22.62 -1.01 -5.73
N TRP A 355 22.29 -2.24 -6.10
CA TRP A 355 21.32 -3.07 -5.40
C TRP A 355 21.86 -4.48 -5.18
N LEU A 356 21.41 -5.09 -4.08
CA LEU A 356 21.79 -6.43 -3.68
C LEU A 356 20.54 -7.20 -3.28
N ALA A 357 20.38 -8.38 -3.85
CA ALA A 357 19.35 -9.34 -3.49
C ALA A 357 19.97 -10.67 -3.06
N ARG A 358 19.43 -11.30 -2.02
CA ARG A 358 19.79 -12.64 -1.58
C ARG A 358 18.86 -13.64 -2.27
N LEU A 359 19.43 -14.62 -2.93
CA LEU A 359 18.66 -15.71 -3.53
C LEU A 359 18.01 -16.54 -2.41
N PRO A 360 16.69 -16.80 -2.46
CA PRO A 360 16.00 -17.54 -1.42
C PRO A 360 16.52 -18.97 -1.23
N HIS A 361 17.03 -19.59 -2.31
CA HIS A 361 17.59 -20.93 -2.27
C HIS A 361 19.08 -20.91 -2.65
N GLY A 362 19.85 -21.91 -2.18
CA GLY A 362 21.26 -22.07 -2.54
C GLY A 362 22.26 -21.04 -1.97
N GLY A 363 21.84 -20.05 -1.18
CA GLY A 363 22.75 -19.15 -0.46
C GLY A 363 23.47 -18.10 -1.31
N GLY A 364 23.08 -17.94 -2.58
CA GLY A 364 23.68 -16.98 -3.50
C GLY A 364 23.15 -15.55 -3.35
N TYR A 365 23.75 -14.64 -4.13
CA TYR A 365 23.38 -13.24 -4.19
C TYR A 365 23.32 -12.76 -5.64
N VAL A 366 22.47 -11.79 -5.89
CA VAL A 366 22.39 -11.05 -7.14
C VAL A 366 22.74 -9.60 -6.81
N ALA A 367 23.81 -9.10 -7.40
CA ALA A 367 24.25 -7.72 -7.26
C ALA A 367 24.02 -6.99 -8.59
N GLY A 368 23.47 -5.79 -8.53
CA GLY A 368 23.29 -4.95 -9.71
C GLY A 368 23.87 -3.56 -9.53
N TYR A 369 24.30 -3.01 -10.65
CA TYR A 369 24.78 -1.64 -10.76
C TYR A 369 24.03 -0.96 -11.91
N THR A 370 23.53 0.25 -11.67
CA THR A 370 22.74 1.01 -12.65
C THR A 370 23.24 2.44 -12.81
N GLY A 371 24.45 2.74 -12.32
CA GLY A 371 25.05 4.06 -12.45
C GLY A 371 25.58 4.36 -13.85
N PRO A 372 25.78 5.65 -14.16
CA PRO A 372 26.04 6.12 -15.52
C PRO A 372 27.49 5.89 -16.00
N THR A 373 28.41 5.56 -15.09
CA THR A 373 29.85 5.42 -15.37
C THR A 373 30.34 4.05 -14.95
N PRO A 374 31.27 3.41 -15.69
CA PRO A 374 31.87 2.17 -15.23
C PRO A 374 32.49 2.32 -13.83
N THR A 375 32.36 1.29 -12.99
CA THR A 375 32.86 1.30 -11.61
C THR A 375 33.55 -0.01 -11.24
N THR A 376 34.23 -0.05 -10.11
CA THR A 376 34.68 -1.31 -9.51
C THR A 376 33.61 -1.82 -8.56
N LEU A 377 32.93 -2.90 -8.94
CA LEU A 377 31.91 -3.54 -8.14
C LEU A 377 32.54 -4.63 -7.27
N VAL A 378 32.38 -4.54 -5.96
CA VAL A 378 32.90 -5.53 -5.00
C VAL A 378 31.75 -6.10 -4.19
N LEU A 379 31.48 -7.39 -4.35
CA LEU A 379 30.58 -8.15 -3.49
C LEU A 379 31.41 -8.97 -2.49
N THR A 380 31.20 -8.72 -1.21
CA THR A 380 31.72 -9.55 -0.11
C THR A 380 30.56 -10.29 0.52
N ALA A 381 30.58 -11.62 0.48
CA ALA A 381 29.59 -12.50 1.08
C ALA A 381 30.29 -13.49 2.04
N PRO A 382 29.55 -14.20 2.92
CA PRO A 382 30.15 -15.14 3.86
C PRO A 382 31.07 -16.18 3.21
N ASP A 383 30.72 -16.65 2.01
CA ASP A 383 31.43 -17.72 1.32
C ASP A 383 32.42 -17.22 0.26
N GLY A 384 32.68 -15.91 0.17
CA GLY A 384 33.71 -15.38 -0.72
C GLY A 384 33.58 -13.91 -1.11
N ARG A 385 34.54 -13.46 -1.91
CA ARG A 385 34.60 -12.09 -2.45
C ARG A 385 34.66 -12.13 -3.98
N VAL A 386 33.85 -11.31 -4.64
CA VAL A 386 33.88 -11.10 -6.08
C VAL A 386 34.18 -9.64 -6.34
N GLU A 387 35.16 -9.37 -7.20
CA GLU A 387 35.48 -8.04 -7.69
C GLU A 387 35.35 -8.02 -9.21
N ILE A 388 34.64 -7.02 -9.73
CA ILE A 388 34.46 -6.79 -11.15
C ILE A 388 34.92 -5.37 -11.46
N GLN A 389 36.00 -5.28 -12.22
CA GLN A 389 36.57 -4.02 -12.64
C GLN A 389 35.86 -3.52 -13.90
N GLU A 390 35.71 -2.20 -14.00
CA GLU A 390 35.07 -1.50 -15.13
C GLU A 390 33.62 -1.97 -15.40
N MET A 391 32.89 -2.34 -14.34
CA MET A 391 31.49 -2.76 -14.40
C MET A 391 30.61 -1.59 -14.89
N GLY A 392 30.08 -1.71 -16.11
CA GLY A 392 28.98 -0.87 -16.59
C GLY A 392 27.62 -1.29 -15.98
N PRO A 393 26.51 -0.64 -16.38
CA PRO A 393 25.18 -1.04 -15.95
C PRO A 393 24.92 -2.53 -16.22
N GLY A 394 24.48 -3.28 -15.22
CA GLY A 394 24.26 -4.72 -15.38
C GLY A 394 24.08 -5.47 -14.07
N VAL A 395 24.06 -6.80 -14.17
CA VAL A 395 23.77 -7.70 -13.06
C VAL A 395 24.84 -8.79 -12.96
N VAL A 396 25.17 -9.13 -11.72
CA VAL A 396 26.12 -10.15 -11.33
C VAL A 396 25.41 -11.14 -10.45
N VAL A 397 25.34 -12.38 -10.92
CA VAL A 397 24.79 -13.49 -10.13
C VAL A 397 25.97 -14.25 -9.55
N TRP A 398 26.06 -14.21 -8.22
CA TRP A 398 27.02 -14.99 -7.46
C TRP A 398 26.32 -16.17 -6.80
N ARG A 399 26.80 -17.37 -7.11
CA ARG A 399 26.41 -18.58 -6.39
C ARG A 399 27.65 -19.19 -5.75
N PRO A 400 27.63 -19.47 -4.44
CA PRO A 400 28.66 -20.30 -3.83
C PRO A 400 28.50 -21.72 -4.39
N ASP A 401 29.38 -22.17 -5.26
CA ASP A 401 29.36 -23.56 -5.68
C ASP A 401 29.95 -24.48 -4.60
N VAL A 402 29.31 -25.65 -4.52
CA VAL A 402 29.83 -26.93 -4.05
C VAL A 402 31.33 -27.07 -4.45
N PRO A 403 32.21 -27.63 -3.59
CA PRO A 403 33.67 -27.52 -3.74
C PRO A 403 34.19 -27.77 -5.17
N GLY A 404 34.77 -26.74 -5.81
CA GLY A 404 35.58 -26.89 -7.04
C GLY A 404 35.37 -25.88 -8.16
N ALA A 405 34.25 -25.14 -8.20
CA ALA A 405 34.03 -24.16 -9.27
C ALA A 405 32.97 -23.11 -8.92
N SER A 406 33.28 -22.05 -8.15
CA SER A 406 32.34 -20.93 -7.93
C SER A 406 31.88 -20.33 -9.27
N GLY A 407 30.59 -20.26 -9.55
CA GLY A 407 30.01 -19.66 -10.74
C GLY A 407 29.73 -18.17 -10.53
N VAL A 408 30.36 -17.33 -11.35
CA VAL A 408 29.96 -15.92 -11.51
C VAL A 408 29.39 -15.81 -12.91
N ALA A 409 28.09 -15.52 -13.00
CA ALA A 409 27.46 -15.16 -14.26
C ALA A 409 27.29 -13.63 -14.30
N ILE A 410 27.77 -13.00 -15.37
CA ILE A 410 27.57 -11.58 -15.63
C ILE A 410 26.57 -11.48 -16.79
N ASP A 411 25.49 -10.76 -16.55
CA ASP A 411 24.48 -10.46 -17.56
C ASP A 411 24.42 -8.94 -17.80
N GLY A 412 24.49 -8.54 -19.07
CA GLY A 412 24.37 -7.16 -19.51
C GLY A 412 25.60 -6.25 -19.36
N ALA A 413 26.76 -6.73 -18.88
CA ALA A 413 27.95 -5.88 -18.66
C ALA A 413 29.24 -6.37 -19.34
N HIS A 414 30.15 -5.42 -19.61
CA HIS A 414 31.57 -5.66 -19.84
C HIS A 414 32.30 -5.54 -18.50
N GLY A 415 33.24 -6.44 -18.19
CA GLY A 415 34.03 -6.37 -16.97
C GLY A 415 34.97 -7.57 -16.81
N THR A 416 36.09 -7.36 -16.11
CA THR A 416 37.04 -8.44 -15.79
C THR A 416 36.76 -8.93 -14.37
N VAL A 417 36.49 -10.24 -14.23
CA VAL A 417 36.27 -10.88 -12.92
C VAL A 417 37.60 -11.18 -12.25
N VAL A 418 37.82 -10.61 -11.07
CA VAL A 418 38.93 -10.94 -10.19
C VAL A 418 38.36 -11.69 -8.97
N ARG A 419 38.84 -12.91 -8.73
CA ARG A 419 38.43 -13.75 -7.58
C ARG A 419 39.50 -13.69 -6.51
N GLY A 420 39.08 -13.46 -5.26
CA GLY A 420 39.95 -13.33 -4.09
C GLY A 420 39.54 -14.24 -2.96
#